data_AF-A0A7W3Y8E7-F1
#
_entry.id   AF-A0A7W3Y8E7-F1
#
_cell.length_a   1.000
_cell.length_b   1.000
_cell.length_c   1.000
_cell.angle_alpha   90.00
_cell.angle_beta   90.00
_cell.angle_gamma   90.00
#
_symmetry.space_group_name_H-M   'P 1'
#
loop_
_entity.id
_entity.type
_entity.pdbx_description
1 polymer ?
#
loop_
_entity_poly.entity_id
_entity_poly.type
_entity_poly.pdbx_seq_one_letter_code
_entity_poly.pdbx_strand_id
1 'polypeptide(L)'
;MELKVERIYTKPADLDGYRILVDRIWPRGISKVNAHLDKWLKEVGPSTELRKWFNHDVARYPEFRERYLAELAAKPAYYNSLKAIVQNQLSTQNVILLYGARDEEHNQAVILAEKLKKDLQLSVK
;
A
#
# COMPACT_ATOMS: atom_id res chain seq x y z
N MET A 1 16.99 -1.13 6.82
CA MET A 1 15.76 -1.64 6.20
C MET A 1 14.97 -0.49 5.64
N GLU A 2 14.31 -0.73 4.52
CA GLU A 2 13.61 0.30 3.76
C GLU A 2 12.14 -0.08 3.57
N LEU A 3 11.27 0.94 3.57
CA LEU A 3 9.88 0.82 3.17
C LEU A 3 9.77 1.14 1.69
N LYS A 4 9.52 0.10 0.88
CA LYS A 4 9.41 0.15 -0.58
C LYS A 4 7.95 0.07 -1.00
N VAL A 5 7.68 0.52 -2.23
CA VAL A 5 6.39 0.41 -2.91
C VAL A 5 6.66 -0.28 -4.24
N GLU A 6 6.00 -1.39 -4.50
CA GLU A 6 6.20 -2.17 -5.73
C GLU A 6 4.85 -2.55 -6.34
N ARG A 7 4.75 -2.44 -7.66
CA ARG A 7 3.60 -2.97 -8.38
C ARG A 7 3.70 -4.48 -8.43
N ILE A 8 2.66 -5.21 -8.02
CA ILE A 8 2.65 -6.69 -7.97
C ILE A 8 2.86 -7.38 -9.33
N TYR A 9 2.78 -6.61 -10.42
CA TYR A 9 3.00 -7.07 -11.79
C TYR A 9 4.45 -6.90 -12.27
N THR A 10 5.30 -6.23 -11.49
CA THR A 10 6.72 -5.97 -11.84
C THR A 10 7.49 -7.27 -11.95
N LYS A 11 8.39 -7.34 -12.96
CA LYS A 11 9.28 -8.48 -13.19
C LYS A 11 10.70 -7.98 -13.49
N PRO A 12 11.74 -8.54 -12.84
CA PRO A 12 11.67 -9.50 -11.74
C PRO A 12 11.00 -8.88 -10.50
N ALA A 13 10.32 -9.70 -9.70
CA ALA A 13 9.74 -9.23 -8.45
C ALA A 13 10.83 -9.03 -7.40
N ASP A 14 10.76 -7.96 -6.62
CA ASP A 14 11.61 -7.76 -5.45
C ASP A 14 11.17 -8.70 -4.31
N LEU A 15 11.96 -9.74 -4.08
CA LEU A 15 11.71 -10.70 -3.00
C LEU A 15 12.54 -10.38 -1.74
N ASP A 16 13.29 -9.28 -1.74
CA ASP A 16 14.10 -8.84 -0.60
C ASP A 16 13.27 -7.97 0.36
N GLY A 17 12.32 -8.61 1.03
CA GLY A 17 11.53 -7.99 2.11
C GLY A 17 10.20 -8.66 2.39
N TYR A 18 9.55 -8.19 3.46
CA TYR A 18 8.20 -8.61 3.86
C TYR A 18 7.14 -7.96 2.95
N ARG A 19 6.42 -8.78 2.20
CA ARG A 19 5.56 -8.38 1.08
C ARG A 19 4.09 -8.29 1.50
N ILE A 20 3.55 -7.07 1.52
CA ILE A 20 2.20 -6.76 1.99
C ILE A 20 1.35 -6.22 0.84
N LEU A 21 0.32 -6.96 0.42
CA LEU A 21 -0.69 -6.43 -0.49
C LEU A 21 -1.60 -5.45 0.25
N VAL A 22 -1.71 -4.21 -0.24
CA VAL A 22 -2.53 -3.15 0.35
C VAL A 22 -3.74 -2.76 -0.51
N ASP A 23 -3.90 -3.39 -1.68
CA ASP A 23 -5.13 -3.26 -2.46
C ASP A 23 -6.29 -3.97 -1.77
N ARG A 24 -7.46 -3.34 -1.80
CA ARG A 24 -8.71 -3.97 -1.34
C ARG A 24 -9.11 -5.15 -2.22
N ILE A 25 -8.77 -5.11 -3.50
CA ILE A 25 -9.15 -6.12 -4.50
C ILE A 25 -7.92 -6.92 -4.87
N TRP A 26 -8.08 -8.25 -4.94
CA TRP A 26 -7.02 -9.12 -5.40
C TRP A 26 -6.62 -8.78 -6.86
N PRO A 27 -5.32 -8.60 -7.15
CA PRO A 27 -4.83 -8.28 -8.50
C PRO A 27 -5.22 -9.36 -9.52
N ARG A 28 -5.87 -8.95 -10.61
CA ARG A 28 -6.32 -9.87 -11.66
C ARG A 28 -5.12 -10.58 -12.31
N GLY A 29 -5.28 -11.88 -12.58
CA GLY A 29 -4.26 -12.69 -13.26
C GLY A 29 -3.06 -13.08 -12.38
N ILE A 30 -3.02 -12.69 -11.12
CA ILE A 30 -1.99 -13.10 -10.16
C ILE A 30 -2.53 -14.28 -9.35
N SER A 31 -1.81 -15.42 -9.33
CA SER A 31 -2.14 -16.53 -8.44
C SER A 31 -1.63 -16.24 -7.03
N LYS A 32 -2.28 -16.79 -6.00
CA LYS A 32 -1.82 -16.63 -4.60
C LYS A 32 -0.40 -17.14 -4.39
N VAL A 33 -0.05 -18.24 -5.06
CA VAL A 33 1.28 -18.86 -4.98
C VAL A 33 2.34 -17.96 -5.62
N ASN A 34 2.06 -17.41 -6.81
CA ASN A 34 3.02 -16.56 -7.54
C ASN A 34 3.11 -15.13 -7.00
N ALA A 35 2.19 -14.73 -6.11
CA ALA A 35 2.18 -13.39 -5.55
C ALA A 35 3.34 -13.17 -4.56
N HIS A 36 3.90 -14.26 -4.01
CA HIS A 36 4.93 -14.23 -2.96
C HIS A 36 4.55 -13.26 -1.83
N LEU A 37 3.30 -13.34 -1.34
CA LEU A 37 2.80 -12.46 -0.30
C LEU A 37 3.01 -13.09 1.07
N ASP A 38 3.50 -12.28 2.01
CA ASP A 38 3.47 -12.62 3.43
C ASP A 38 2.14 -12.23 4.06
N LYS A 39 1.53 -11.12 3.60
CA LYS A 39 0.27 -10.60 4.13
C LYS A 39 -0.59 -9.90 3.08
N TRP A 40 -1.90 -9.99 3.26
CA TRP A 40 -2.88 -9.16 2.56
C TRP A 40 -3.70 -8.37 3.59
N LEU A 41 -3.62 -7.04 3.53
CA LEU A 41 -4.35 -6.11 4.39
C LEU A 41 -5.36 -5.31 3.54
N LYS A 42 -6.36 -5.99 3.00
CA LYS A 42 -7.37 -5.38 2.11
C LYS A 42 -8.15 -4.22 2.75
N GLU A 43 -8.24 -4.20 4.08
CA GLU A 43 -8.99 -3.23 4.85
C GLU A 43 -8.36 -1.85 4.83
N VAL A 44 -7.03 -1.76 4.62
CA VAL A 44 -6.34 -0.48 4.48
C VAL A 44 -6.51 0.15 3.10
N GLY A 45 -6.89 -0.63 2.09
CA GLY A 45 -7.20 -0.10 0.76
C GLY A 45 -8.44 0.82 0.79
N PRO A 46 -8.55 1.77 -0.16
CA PRO A 46 -9.68 2.70 -0.25
C PRO A 46 -11.01 1.96 -0.34
N SER A 47 -12.10 2.63 0.07
CA SER A 47 -13.43 2.09 -0.09
C SER A 47 -13.77 1.76 -1.55
N THR A 48 -14.77 0.90 -1.75
CA THR A 48 -15.21 0.56 -3.11
C THR A 48 -15.72 1.80 -3.83
N GLU A 49 -16.42 2.66 -3.10
CA GLU A 49 -17.01 3.91 -3.51
C GLU A 49 -15.92 4.91 -3.87
N LEU A 50 -14.95 5.13 -2.99
CA LEU A 50 -13.83 6.05 -3.25
C LEU A 50 -12.96 5.57 -4.42
N ARG A 51 -12.67 4.26 -4.51
CA ARG A 51 -11.91 3.67 -5.61
C ARG A 51 -12.63 3.86 -6.95
N LYS A 52 -13.95 3.65 -6.99
CA LYS A 52 -14.78 3.88 -8.19
C LYS A 52 -14.84 5.36 -8.56
N TRP A 53 -14.94 6.23 -7.57
CA TRP A 53 -14.96 7.69 -7.79
C TRP A 53 -13.62 8.19 -8.33
N PHE A 54 -12.49 7.71 -7.79
CA PHE A 54 -11.16 8.08 -8.28
C PHE A 54 -10.94 7.61 -9.72
N ASN A 55 -11.34 6.38 -10.05
CA ASN A 55 -11.28 5.81 -11.41
C ASN A 55 -9.91 5.95 -12.11
N HIS A 56 -8.82 6.10 -11.36
CA HIS A 56 -7.48 6.38 -11.88
C HIS A 56 -7.38 7.71 -12.67
N ASP A 57 -8.24 8.67 -12.38
CA ASP A 57 -8.19 10.01 -12.94
C ASP A 57 -7.17 10.87 -12.17
N VAL A 58 -6.03 11.15 -12.80
CA VAL A 58 -4.93 11.93 -12.20
C VAL A 58 -5.40 13.31 -11.74
N ALA A 59 -6.36 13.93 -12.42
CA ALA A 59 -6.90 15.23 -12.03
C ALA A 59 -7.64 15.18 -10.68
N ARG A 60 -8.13 13.99 -10.29
CA ARG A 60 -8.79 13.74 -9.00
C ARG A 60 -7.82 13.31 -7.91
N TYR A 61 -6.55 13.09 -8.21
CA TYR A 61 -5.60 12.54 -7.24
C TYR A 61 -5.41 13.40 -5.98
N PRO A 62 -5.30 14.75 -6.06
CA PRO A 62 -5.19 15.57 -4.86
C PRO A 62 -6.36 15.37 -3.90
N GLU A 63 -7.59 15.36 -4.43
CA GLU A 63 -8.80 15.14 -3.63
C GLU A 63 -8.95 13.67 -3.18
N PHE A 64 -8.55 12.71 -4.03
CA PHE A 64 -8.50 11.30 -3.67
C PHE A 64 -7.61 11.07 -2.45
N ARG A 65 -6.44 11.74 -2.40
CA ARG A 65 -5.53 11.66 -1.26
C ARG A 65 -6.19 12.12 0.03
N GLU A 66 -6.83 13.28 0.04
CA GLU A 66 -7.51 13.81 1.22
C GLU A 66 -8.63 12.88 1.69
N ARG A 67 -9.48 12.42 0.77
CA ARG A 67 -10.57 11.49 1.06
C ARG A 67 -10.05 10.15 1.58
N TYR A 68 -8.99 9.61 0.99
CA TYR A 68 -8.41 8.34 1.42
C TYR A 68 -7.78 8.44 2.82
N LEU A 69 -7.07 9.54 3.11
CA LEU A 69 -6.54 9.79 4.45
C LEU A 69 -7.66 9.93 5.50
N ALA A 70 -8.79 10.55 5.13
CA ALA A 70 -9.97 10.61 5.99
C ALA A 70 -10.59 9.23 6.24
N GLU A 71 -10.66 8.35 5.23
CA GLU A 71 -11.12 6.96 5.41
C GLU A 71 -10.23 6.17 6.38
N LEU A 72 -8.90 6.34 6.28
CA LEU A 72 -7.96 5.72 7.21
C LEU A 72 -8.14 6.24 8.64
N ALA A 73 -8.35 7.56 8.79
CA ALA A 73 -8.59 8.18 10.10
C ALA A 73 -9.90 7.74 10.75
N ALA A 74 -10.95 7.50 9.95
CA ALA A 74 -12.24 7.00 10.42
C ALA A 74 -12.18 5.54 10.92
N LYS A 75 -11.18 4.77 10.48
CA LYS A 75 -11.00 3.35 10.86
C LYS A 75 -9.57 3.09 11.32
N PRO A 76 -9.15 3.69 12.46
CA PRO A 76 -7.76 3.71 12.88
C PRO A 76 -7.21 2.31 13.17
N ALA A 77 -8.06 1.35 13.55
CA ALA A 77 -7.64 -0.02 13.83
C ALA A 77 -6.90 -0.67 12.65
N TYR A 78 -7.40 -0.53 11.42
CA TYR A 78 -6.78 -1.15 10.25
C TYR A 78 -5.42 -0.53 9.92
N TYR A 79 -5.34 0.80 9.96
CA TYR A 79 -4.10 1.51 9.76
C TYR A 79 -3.07 1.19 10.86
N ASN A 80 -3.49 1.14 12.12
CA ASN A 80 -2.63 0.81 13.25
C ASN A 80 -2.09 -0.62 13.15
N SER A 81 -2.89 -1.58 12.68
CA SER A 81 -2.42 -2.95 12.42
C SER A 81 -1.32 -2.98 11.35
N LEU A 82 -1.52 -2.28 10.23
CA LEU A 82 -0.47 -2.15 9.20
C LEU A 82 0.78 -1.49 9.78
N LYS A 83 0.64 -0.37 10.49
CA LYS A 83 1.76 0.38 11.08
C LYS A 83 2.58 -0.51 12.02
N ALA A 84 1.92 -1.28 12.88
CA ALA A 84 2.58 -2.20 13.81
C ALA A 84 3.34 -3.32 13.07
N ILE A 85 2.75 -3.90 12.02
CA ILE A 85 3.42 -4.90 11.17
C ILE A 85 4.65 -4.28 10.51
N VAL A 86 4.50 -3.12 9.86
CA VAL A 86 5.60 -2.42 9.18
C VAL A 86 6.73 -2.12 10.15
N GLN A 87 6.42 -1.55 11.32
CA GLN A 87 7.42 -1.23 12.34
C GLN A 87 8.17 -2.47 12.83
N ASN A 88 7.46 -3.57 13.08
CA ASN A 88 8.07 -4.82 13.52
C ASN A 88 8.98 -5.42 12.44
N GLN A 89 8.52 -5.50 11.19
CA GLN A 89 9.28 -6.10 10.11
C GLN A 89 10.50 -5.26 9.72
N LEU A 90 10.40 -3.92 9.73
CA LEU A 90 11.53 -3.03 9.46
C LEU A 90 12.68 -3.15 10.48
N SER A 91 12.47 -3.79 11.63
CA SER A 91 13.55 -4.08 12.57
C SER A 91 14.49 -5.20 12.11
N THR A 92 14.06 -6.04 11.15
CA THR A 92 14.80 -7.23 10.72
C THR A 92 14.92 -7.40 9.20
N GLN A 93 14.04 -6.80 8.39
CA GLN A 93 14.04 -6.90 6.93
C GLN A 93 13.34 -5.69 6.27
N ASN A 94 13.48 -5.52 4.96
CA ASN A 94 12.71 -4.50 4.24
C ASN A 94 11.22 -4.82 4.28
N VAL A 95 10.38 -3.81 4.01
CA VAL A 95 8.93 -4.01 3.84
C VAL A 95 8.53 -3.47 2.47
N ILE A 96 7.76 -4.26 1.72
CA ILE A 96 7.33 -3.94 0.36
C ILE A 96 5.80 -3.86 0.36
N LEU A 97 5.28 -2.65 0.14
CA LEU A 97 3.85 -2.44 -0.07
C LEU A 97 3.51 -2.71 -1.53
N LEU A 98 2.64 -3.71 -1.75
CA LEU A 98 2.25 -4.17 -3.07
C LEU A 98 0.90 -3.61 -3.49
N TYR A 99 0.81 -3.21 -4.75
CA TYR A 99 -0.40 -2.66 -5.38
C TYR A 99 -0.52 -3.09 -6.85
N GLY A 100 -1.71 -2.95 -7.44
CA GLY A 100 -2.03 -3.41 -8.79
C GLY A 100 -2.25 -2.29 -9.83
N ALA A 101 -2.38 -1.04 -9.39
CA ALA A 101 -2.56 0.11 -10.30
C ALA A 101 -1.42 0.19 -11.33
N ARG A 102 -1.71 0.65 -12.54
CA ARG A 102 -0.67 0.88 -13.58
C ARG A 102 0.10 2.17 -13.34
N ASP A 103 -0.56 3.17 -12.79
CA ASP A 103 0.06 4.42 -12.41
C ASP A 103 0.85 4.21 -11.10
N GLU A 104 2.16 4.38 -11.19
CA GLU A 104 3.09 4.13 -10.09
C GLU A 104 3.19 5.32 -9.13
N GLU A 105 2.75 6.51 -9.57
CA GLU A 105 2.85 7.77 -8.82
C GLU A 105 1.52 8.15 -8.15
N HIS A 106 0.40 7.93 -8.85
CA HIS A 106 -0.94 8.34 -8.43
C HIS A 106 -1.80 7.14 -7.98
N ASN A 107 -1.40 6.53 -6.87
CA ASN A 107 -2.15 5.40 -6.28
C ASN A 107 -2.15 5.46 -4.74
N GLN A 108 -3.00 4.64 -4.12
CA GLN A 108 -3.15 4.61 -2.66
C GLN A 108 -1.88 4.12 -1.92
N ALA A 109 -1.07 3.26 -2.53
CA ALA A 109 0.10 2.68 -1.87
C ALA A 109 1.20 3.73 -1.68
N VAL A 110 1.34 4.68 -2.62
CA VAL A 110 2.22 5.86 -2.47
C VAL A 110 1.79 6.70 -1.27
N ILE A 111 0.50 7.06 -1.19
CA ILE A 111 -0.05 7.84 -0.06
C ILE A 111 0.18 7.12 1.27
N LEU A 112 -0.06 5.81 1.30
CA LEU A 112 0.09 4.97 2.48
C LEU A 112 1.56 4.87 2.92
N ALA A 113 2.48 4.71 1.98
CA ALA A 113 3.92 4.69 2.25
C ALA A 113 4.41 6.02 2.82
N GLU A 114 4.01 7.14 2.25
CA GLU A 114 4.34 8.47 2.77
C GLU A 114 3.81 8.67 4.19
N LYS A 115 2.57 8.28 4.45
CA LYS A 115 1.98 8.35 5.79
C LYS A 115 2.76 7.49 6.79
N LEU A 116 3.12 6.27 6.42
CA LEU A 116 3.92 5.37 7.27
C LEU A 116 5.32 5.94 7.52
N LYS A 117 6.01 6.45 6.50
CA LYS A 117 7.32 7.09 6.65
C LYS A 117 7.26 8.25 7.64
N LYS A 118 6.25 9.11 7.52
CA LYS A 118 6.00 10.22 8.47
C LYS A 118 5.75 9.71 9.89
N ASP A 119 4.82 8.77 10.05
CA ASP A 119 4.37 8.28 11.36
C ASP A 119 5.39 7.41 12.09
N LEU A 120 6.36 6.84 11.36
CA LEU A 120 7.46 6.02 11.86
C LEU A 120 8.81 6.76 11.84
N GLN A 121 8.83 8.03 11.43
CA GLN A 121 10.04 8.86 11.31
C GLN A 121 11.15 8.19 10.48
N LEU A 122 10.76 7.49 9.42
CA LEU A 122 11.71 6.85 8.50
C LEU A 122 12.38 7.94 7.66
N SER A 123 13.71 7.93 7.61
CA SER A 123 14.46 8.84 6.73
C SER A 123 14.07 8.59 5.27
N VAL A 124 13.77 9.67 4.55
CA VAL A 124 13.74 9.64 3.08
C VAL A 124 15.20 9.62 2.64
N LYS A 125 15.67 8.47 2.18
CA LYS A 125 16.94 8.41 1.43
C LYS A 125 16.70 8.84 0.00
#